data_AF-A0A7W1HXU4-F1
#
_entry.id   AF-A0A7W1HXU4-F1
#
_cell.length_a   1.000
_cell.length_b   1.000
_cell.length_c   1.000
_cell.angle_alpha   90.00
_cell.angle_beta   90.00
_cell.angle_gamma   90.00
#
_symmetry.space_group_name_H-M   'P 1'
#
loop_
_entity.id
_entity.type
_entity.pdbx_description
1 polymer ?
#
loop_
_entity_poly.entity_id
_entity_poly.type
_entity_poly.pdbx_seq_one_letter_code
_entity_poly.pdbx_strand_id
1 'polypeptide(L)'
;MSVRVLYDWFGCLDVRRSFWRRMREAGVDVRVVNPPTLGGPLGAIRRDHRKLLAVDGEYASTGGVCISDGWLVTSPETGLPYRDTAVGVRGPAVAEVERAFAGLWSVAGGSLPEAERPDSESIPQAGEVPARVVVQEPRRMRTLRMLQLLTAGVEKRLWITDAYFLSMAILSQSLMSVARDRVDVRVLVPATNDLPWIGALSRTGYRQFLEAGVRIFEYGGPMIHAKTLVADGWWSKVGSTNLNFSSLVANWEIDLVAEDTGFAAQMEELFEEDLSNAREVRLAGSATHPRVRPERPIRTSDRDARRGVMGSGSGGSATVLRVGSAALQKSGYPLETHEQALAAAASGALLGASLLSLRFPRFLAWPLAAAGTLYGGLGVLRAARSSLSDRRQRSSPSQDTADLDS
;
A
#
# COMPACT_ATOMS: atom_id res chain seq x y z
N MET A 1 -30.15 6.78 -10.98
CA MET A 1 -28.69 6.70 -10.90
C MET A 1 -28.34 5.83 -9.71
N SER A 2 -27.53 4.79 -9.91
CA SER A 2 -27.07 3.92 -8.82
C SER A 2 -25.77 4.49 -8.26
N VAL A 3 -25.68 4.67 -6.95
CA VAL A 3 -24.45 5.13 -6.29
C VAL A 3 -24.02 4.07 -5.29
N ARG A 4 -22.77 3.62 -5.41
CA ARG A 4 -22.17 2.58 -4.58
C ARG A 4 -20.98 3.17 -3.83
N VAL A 5 -20.91 2.94 -2.52
CA VAL A 5 -19.81 3.41 -1.68
C VAL A 5 -19.27 2.27 -0.84
N LEU A 6 -17.97 2.02 -0.95
CA LEU A 6 -17.21 1.16 -0.04
C LEU A 6 -16.36 2.03 0.86
N TYR A 7 -16.28 1.65 2.13
CA TYR A 7 -15.36 2.27 3.07
C TYR A 7 -14.71 1.22 3.97
N ASP A 8 -13.45 1.43 4.31
CA ASP A 8 -12.72 0.57 5.22
C ASP A 8 -13.13 0.81 6.68
N TRP A 9 -13.40 -0.27 7.40
CA TRP A 9 -13.83 -0.17 8.80
C TRP A 9 -12.79 0.51 9.70
N PHE A 10 -11.51 0.14 9.60
CA PHE A 10 -10.46 0.72 10.45
C PHE A 10 -10.16 2.15 10.00
N GLY A 11 -10.30 2.45 8.70
CA GLY A 11 -10.03 3.75 8.10
C GLY A 11 -11.06 4.82 8.35
N CYS A 12 -12.24 4.43 8.81
CA CYS A 12 -13.35 5.34 9.06
C CYS A 12 -13.89 5.20 10.49
N LEU A 13 -13.04 4.85 11.46
CA LEU A 13 -13.44 4.74 12.87
C LEU A 13 -13.85 6.09 13.48
N ASP A 14 -13.29 7.17 12.97
CA ASP A 14 -13.58 8.56 13.30
C ASP A 14 -14.84 9.09 12.60
N VAL A 15 -15.33 8.40 11.56
CA VAL A 15 -16.54 8.79 10.83
C VAL A 15 -17.80 8.37 11.58
N ARG A 16 -18.61 9.36 11.98
CA ARG A 16 -19.86 9.12 12.73
C ARG A 16 -20.84 8.26 11.94
N ARG A 17 -21.50 7.32 12.62
CA ARG A 17 -22.55 6.46 12.01
C ARG A 17 -23.69 7.23 11.34
N SER A 18 -23.99 8.45 11.81
CA SER A 18 -24.99 9.33 11.20
C SER A 18 -24.62 9.78 9.79
N PHE A 19 -23.33 9.88 9.46
CA PHE A 19 -22.86 10.19 8.10
C PHE A 19 -23.30 9.09 7.13
N TRP A 20 -22.96 7.84 7.43
CA TRP A 20 -23.33 6.67 6.62
C TRP A 20 -24.85 6.47 6.56
N ARG A 21 -25.56 6.78 7.65
CA ARG A 21 -27.03 6.73 7.66
C ARG A 21 -27.64 7.73 6.68
N ARG A 22 -27.19 9.00 6.68
CA ARG A 22 -27.67 10.02 5.73
C ARG A 22 -27.44 9.61 4.27
N MET A 23 -26.29 8.99 3.96
CA MET A 23 -26.03 8.49 2.61
C MET A 23 -27.03 7.41 2.19
N ARG A 24 -27.31 6.44 3.08
CA ARG A 24 -28.31 5.40 2.81
C ARG A 24 -29.72 5.97 2.67
N GLU A 25 -30.09 6.93 3.51
CA GLU A 25 -31.37 7.66 3.42
C GLU A 25 -31.51 8.42 2.08
N ALA A 26 -30.39 8.88 1.50
CA ALA A 26 -30.35 9.49 0.18
C ALA A 26 -30.32 8.48 -1.00
N GLY A 27 -30.44 7.17 -0.73
CA GLY A 27 -30.48 6.13 -1.76
C GLY A 27 -29.11 5.57 -2.18
N VAL A 28 -28.03 5.89 -1.47
CA VAL A 28 -26.70 5.34 -1.73
C VAL A 28 -26.56 3.94 -1.09
N ASP A 29 -26.07 2.97 -1.84
CA ASP A 29 -25.69 1.66 -1.29
C ASP A 29 -24.30 1.78 -0.65
N VAL A 30 -24.27 1.73 0.68
CA VAL A 30 -23.05 1.92 1.47
C VAL A 30 -22.68 0.64 2.20
N ARG A 31 -21.50 0.10 1.88
CA ARG A 31 -20.94 -1.10 2.47
C ARG A 31 -19.63 -0.83 3.19
N VAL A 32 -19.43 -1.56 4.27
CA VAL A 32 -18.19 -1.55 5.05
C VAL A 32 -17.35 -2.76 4.68
N VAL A 33 -16.04 -2.57 4.55
CA VAL A 33 -15.10 -3.66 4.33
C VAL A 33 -14.20 -3.86 5.53
N ASN A 34 -13.77 -5.11 5.71
CA ASN A 34 -12.88 -5.56 6.77
C ASN A 34 -13.30 -5.20 8.22
N PRO A 35 -14.60 -5.23 8.61
CA PRO A 35 -14.95 -5.12 10.01
C PRO A 35 -14.40 -6.32 10.80
N PRO A 36 -13.94 -6.14 12.05
CA PRO A 36 -13.48 -7.24 12.87
C PRO A 36 -14.64 -8.22 13.12
N THR A 37 -14.40 -9.50 12.90
CA THR A 37 -15.38 -10.57 13.16
C THR A 37 -14.82 -11.55 14.19
N LEU A 38 -15.72 -12.21 14.95
CA LEU A 38 -15.37 -13.19 16.00
C LEU A 38 -14.49 -14.35 15.49
N GLY A 39 -14.56 -14.68 14.19
CA GLY A 39 -13.76 -15.76 13.56
C GLY A 39 -12.52 -15.29 12.81
N GLY A 40 -12.23 -13.98 12.77
CA GLY A 40 -11.15 -13.43 11.96
C GLY A 40 -10.74 -12.01 12.37
N PRO A 41 -10.18 -11.81 13.58
CA PRO A 41 -9.81 -10.48 14.08
C PRO A 41 -8.71 -9.80 13.22
N LEU A 42 -7.94 -10.59 12.47
CA LEU A 42 -6.91 -10.10 11.55
C LEU A 42 -7.49 -9.45 10.28
N GLY A 43 -8.81 -9.49 10.06
CA GLY A 43 -9.47 -8.81 8.95
C GLY A 43 -9.17 -7.31 8.92
N ALA A 44 -9.17 -6.67 10.09
CA ALA A 44 -8.85 -5.24 10.23
C ALA A 44 -7.39 -4.89 9.86
N ILE A 45 -6.49 -5.87 9.77
CA ILE A 45 -5.10 -5.68 9.35
C ILE A 45 -5.00 -5.53 7.82
N ARG A 46 -5.94 -6.11 7.06
CA ARG A 46 -5.96 -6.05 5.60
C ARG A 46 -6.77 -4.86 5.12
N ARG A 47 -6.23 -3.67 5.33
CA ARG A 47 -6.91 -2.42 5.01
C ARG A 47 -7.29 -2.35 3.53
N ASP A 48 -8.50 -1.88 3.26
CA ASP A 48 -8.77 -1.30 1.95
C ASP A 48 -8.16 0.10 1.92
N HIS A 49 -7.04 0.21 1.23
CA HIS A 49 -6.26 1.44 1.15
C HIS A 49 -6.34 2.06 -0.25
N ARG A 50 -7.18 1.49 -1.13
CA ARG A 50 -7.48 2.06 -2.44
C ARG A 50 -8.29 3.34 -2.30
N LYS A 51 -8.00 4.30 -3.17
CA LYS A 51 -8.87 5.46 -3.41
C LYS A 51 -9.19 5.46 -4.88
N LEU A 52 -10.44 5.18 -5.20
CA LEU A 52 -10.89 5.15 -6.57
C LEU A 52 -12.30 5.74 -6.67
N LEU A 53 -12.57 6.33 -7.82
CA LEU A 53 -13.89 6.79 -8.25
C LEU A 53 -14.07 6.27 -9.68
N ALA A 54 -15.24 5.73 -9.99
CA ALA A 54 -15.60 5.34 -11.35
C ALA A 54 -17.04 5.76 -11.63
N VAL A 55 -17.30 6.15 -12.87
CA VAL A 55 -18.56 6.74 -13.32
C VAL A 55 -18.92 6.13 -14.67
N ASP A 56 -20.00 5.35 -14.66
CA ASP A 56 -20.76 4.89 -15.83
C ASP A 56 -19.93 4.20 -16.94
N GLY A 57 -18.78 3.59 -16.61
CA GLY A 57 -17.87 3.04 -17.63
C GLY A 57 -17.19 4.10 -18.51
N GLU A 58 -17.34 5.39 -18.20
CA GLU A 58 -16.81 6.51 -19.01
C GLU A 58 -15.57 7.16 -18.40
N TYR A 59 -15.49 7.19 -17.07
CA TYR A 59 -14.43 7.85 -16.33
C TYR A 59 -14.06 7.06 -15.08
N ALA A 60 -12.79 7.00 -14.79
CA ALA A 60 -12.30 6.57 -13.48
C ALA A 60 -11.14 7.43 -13.02
N SER A 61 -10.90 7.46 -11.71
CA SER A 61 -9.69 8.06 -11.15
C SER A 61 -9.18 7.27 -9.96
N THR A 62 -7.88 7.34 -9.73
CA THR A 62 -7.19 6.73 -8.59
C THR A 62 -6.02 7.60 -8.12
N GLY A 63 -5.50 7.35 -6.92
CA GLY A 63 -4.36 8.08 -6.37
C GLY A 63 -4.21 7.91 -4.86
N GLY A 64 -3.51 8.84 -4.23
CA GLY A 64 -3.43 8.92 -2.76
C GLY A 64 -4.56 9.73 -2.13
N VAL A 65 -5.27 10.55 -2.92
CA VAL A 65 -6.26 11.52 -2.45
C VAL A 65 -7.42 10.88 -1.71
N CYS A 66 -7.60 11.26 -0.44
CA CYS A 66 -8.75 10.87 0.38
C CYS A 66 -9.82 11.97 0.40
N ILE A 67 -11.02 11.61 0.85
CA ILE A 67 -12.09 12.57 1.14
C ILE A 67 -12.05 12.90 2.64
N SER A 68 -11.35 13.97 3.01
CA SER A 68 -11.35 14.52 4.37
C SER A 68 -10.84 15.97 4.40
N ASP A 69 -11.01 16.63 5.55
CA ASP A 69 -10.56 18.01 5.78
C ASP A 69 -9.06 18.19 5.56
N GLY A 70 -8.25 17.13 5.75
CA GLY A 70 -6.81 17.17 5.50
C GLY A 70 -6.45 17.46 4.04
N TRP A 71 -7.22 16.92 3.09
CA TRP A 71 -7.01 17.15 1.66
C TRP A 71 -7.71 18.41 1.16
N LEU A 72 -8.69 18.93 1.90
CA LEU A 72 -9.46 20.13 1.51
C LEU A 72 -8.92 21.42 2.12
N VAL A 73 -8.50 21.39 3.39
CA VAL A 73 -8.19 22.60 4.18
C VAL A 73 -6.92 22.39 5.00
N THR A 74 -6.97 21.54 6.03
CA THR A 74 -5.87 21.33 6.97
C THR A 74 -6.04 19.99 7.67
N SER A 75 -4.95 19.23 7.82
CA SER A 75 -4.93 18.02 8.64
C SER A 75 -4.96 18.41 10.12
N PRO A 76 -5.88 17.85 10.92
CA PRO A 76 -5.88 18.03 12.37
C PRO A 76 -4.60 17.54 13.05
N GLU A 77 -3.93 16.54 12.47
CA GLU A 77 -2.74 15.90 13.03
C GLU A 77 -1.48 16.74 12.84
N THR A 78 -1.33 17.36 11.67
CA THR A 78 -0.11 18.09 11.29
C THR A 78 -0.26 19.60 11.30
N GLY A 79 -1.50 20.12 11.26
CA GLY A 79 -1.77 21.54 11.05
C GLY A 79 -1.44 22.04 9.64
N LEU A 80 -1.17 21.14 8.69
CA LEU A 80 -0.88 21.45 7.29
C LEU A 80 -1.86 20.74 6.36
N PRO A 81 -2.18 21.27 5.16
CA PRO A 81 -2.91 20.50 4.16
C PRO A 81 -2.08 19.32 3.64
N TYR A 82 -2.75 18.30 3.11
CA TYR A 82 -2.09 17.23 2.37
C TYR A 82 -1.80 17.64 0.93
N ARG A 83 -0.54 17.45 0.51
CA ARG A 83 -0.14 17.47 -0.89
C ARG A 83 -0.21 16.03 -1.39
N ASP A 84 -1.11 15.73 -2.32
CA ASP A 84 -1.26 14.39 -2.90
C ASP A 84 -1.51 14.44 -4.42
N THR A 85 -1.39 13.30 -5.10
CA THR A 85 -1.60 13.16 -6.56
C THR A 85 -2.72 12.15 -6.81
N ALA A 86 -3.64 12.51 -7.70
CA ALA A 86 -4.58 11.58 -8.34
C ALA A 86 -4.49 11.69 -9.85
N VAL A 87 -4.88 10.64 -10.53
CA VAL A 87 -4.94 10.56 -11.99
C VAL A 87 -6.34 10.12 -12.42
N GLY A 88 -6.87 10.81 -13.43
CA GLY A 88 -8.10 10.44 -14.12
C GLY A 88 -7.80 9.69 -15.41
N VAL A 89 -8.67 8.76 -15.78
CA VAL A 89 -8.57 7.95 -16.99
C VAL A 89 -9.93 7.83 -17.66
N ARG A 90 -9.92 7.83 -18.99
CA ARG A 90 -11.05 7.50 -19.86
C ARG A 90 -10.61 6.43 -20.85
N GLY A 91 -11.55 5.61 -21.31
CA GLY A 91 -11.28 4.49 -22.20
C GLY A 91 -11.18 3.14 -21.47
N PRO A 92 -10.72 2.07 -22.15
CA PRO A 92 -10.84 0.69 -21.66
C PRO A 92 -10.29 0.42 -20.26
N ALA A 93 -9.28 1.17 -19.80
CA ALA A 93 -8.73 1.06 -18.45
C ALA A 93 -9.76 1.36 -17.32
N VAL A 94 -10.85 2.08 -17.62
CA VAL A 94 -11.96 2.33 -16.68
C VAL A 94 -12.56 1.00 -16.20
N ALA A 95 -12.74 0.02 -17.09
CA ALA A 95 -13.26 -1.30 -16.73
C ALA A 95 -12.37 -2.01 -15.71
N GLU A 96 -11.05 -1.79 -15.72
CA GLU A 96 -10.16 -2.40 -14.72
C GLU A 96 -10.33 -1.77 -13.33
N VAL A 97 -10.56 -0.46 -13.25
CA VAL A 97 -10.87 0.23 -11.99
C VAL A 97 -12.21 -0.22 -11.44
N GLU A 98 -13.24 -0.29 -12.29
CA GLU A 98 -14.58 -0.77 -11.91
C GLU A 98 -14.55 -2.24 -11.49
N ARG A 99 -13.78 -3.09 -12.18
CA ARG A 99 -13.57 -4.49 -11.78
C ARG A 99 -12.87 -4.60 -10.43
N ALA A 100 -11.91 -3.72 -10.12
CA ALA A 100 -11.27 -3.68 -8.81
C ALA A 100 -12.26 -3.33 -7.69
N PHE A 101 -13.16 -2.37 -7.95
CA PHE A 101 -14.25 -2.02 -7.04
C PHE A 101 -15.23 -3.18 -6.86
N ALA A 102 -15.72 -3.75 -7.97
CA ALA A 102 -16.67 -4.86 -8.00
C ALA A 102 -16.15 -6.10 -7.25
N GLY A 103 -14.86 -6.40 -7.38
CA GLY A 103 -14.21 -7.50 -6.67
C GLY A 103 -14.31 -7.34 -5.15
N LEU A 104 -14.01 -6.15 -4.61
CA LEU A 104 -14.13 -5.91 -3.18
C LEU A 104 -15.59 -5.75 -2.73
N TRP A 105 -16.44 -5.18 -3.57
CA TRP A 105 -17.88 -5.10 -3.34
C TRP A 105 -18.48 -6.48 -3.08
N SER A 106 -18.06 -7.48 -3.87
CA SER A 106 -18.45 -8.88 -3.69
C SER A 106 -17.96 -9.46 -2.36
N VAL A 107 -16.75 -9.12 -1.93
CA VAL A 107 -16.20 -9.52 -0.62
C VAL A 107 -17.01 -8.89 0.52
N ALA A 108 -17.51 -7.67 0.34
CA ALA A 108 -18.36 -6.95 1.30
C ALA A 108 -19.79 -7.52 1.40
N GLY A 109 -20.25 -8.27 0.39
CA GLY A 109 -21.49 -9.07 0.47
C GLY A 109 -22.35 -9.03 -0.81
N GLY A 110 -22.24 -10.04 -1.67
CA GLY A 110 -23.03 -10.14 -2.91
C GLY A 110 -22.47 -9.26 -4.04
N SER A 111 -22.71 -9.67 -5.28
CA SER A 111 -22.10 -9.08 -6.48
C SER A 111 -22.85 -7.84 -6.97
N LEU A 112 -22.14 -6.97 -7.69
CA LEU A 112 -22.80 -5.95 -8.51
C LEU A 112 -23.58 -6.61 -9.66
N PRO A 113 -24.67 -6.00 -10.14
CA PRO A 113 -25.33 -6.41 -11.38
C PRO A 113 -24.32 -6.48 -12.55
N GLU A 114 -24.57 -7.36 -13.53
CA GLU A 114 -23.70 -7.47 -14.71
C GLU A 114 -23.61 -6.14 -15.48
N ALA A 115 -24.71 -5.40 -15.56
CA ALA A 115 -24.77 -4.08 -16.20
C ALA A 115 -23.90 -3.02 -15.48
N GLU A 116 -23.51 -3.23 -14.22
CA GLU A 116 -22.60 -2.35 -13.45
C GLU A 116 -21.15 -2.88 -13.46
N ARG A 117 -20.82 -3.79 -14.38
CA ARG A 117 -19.50 -4.42 -14.53
C ARG A 117 -19.10 -4.46 -16.01
N PRO A 118 -18.81 -3.30 -16.64
CA PRO A 118 -18.49 -3.24 -18.06
C PRO A 118 -17.24 -4.03 -18.39
N ASP A 119 -17.25 -4.64 -19.57
CA ASP A 119 -16.04 -5.19 -20.16
C ASP A 119 -15.19 -4.05 -20.72
N SER A 120 -13.86 -4.18 -20.66
CA SER A 120 -12.93 -3.33 -21.38
C SER A 120 -13.26 -3.20 -22.87
N GLU A 121 -13.76 -4.26 -23.51
CA GLU A 121 -14.14 -4.25 -24.93
C GLU A 121 -15.38 -3.40 -25.22
N SER A 122 -16.22 -3.17 -24.20
CA SER A 122 -17.44 -2.37 -24.32
C SER A 122 -17.22 -0.87 -24.17
N ILE A 123 -16.03 -0.45 -23.72
CA ILE A 123 -15.68 0.95 -23.48
C ILE A 123 -14.87 1.48 -24.68
N PRO A 124 -15.33 2.53 -25.39
CA PRO A 124 -14.60 3.07 -26.52
C PRO A 124 -13.21 3.59 -26.14
N GLN A 125 -12.25 3.42 -27.05
CA GLN A 125 -10.93 4.02 -26.90
C GLN A 125 -11.02 5.55 -26.85
N ALA A 126 -10.40 6.17 -25.85
CA ALA A 126 -10.43 7.63 -25.63
C ALA A 126 -9.09 8.33 -25.92
N GLY A 127 -8.06 7.58 -26.32
CA GLY A 127 -6.72 8.08 -26.60
C GLY A 127 -5.72 6.98 -26.92
N GLU A 128 -4.45 7.35 -27.14
CA GLU A 128 -3.38 6.43 -27.54
C GLU A 128 -2.42 6.04 -26.41
N VAL A 129 -2.57 6.63 -25.22
CA VAL A 129 -1.69 6.37 -24.07
C VAL A 129 -1.93 4.94 -23.56
N PRO A 130 -0.92 4.04 -23.59
CA PRO A 130 -1.03 2.73 -22.99
C PRO A 130 -1.11 2.89 -21.46
N ALA A 131 -2.22 2.46 -20.88
CA ALA A 131 -2.45 2.51 -19.44
C ALA A 131 -2.89 1.14 -18.91
N ARG A 132 -2.47 0.81 -17.69
CA ARG A 132 -2.80 -0.44 -16.99
C ARG A 132 -3.14 -0.15 -15.55
N VAL A 133 -4.10 -0.87 -14.99
CA VAL A 133 -4.42 -0.80 -13.56
C VAL A 133 -3.80 -2.00 -12.86
N VAL A 134 -2.97 -1.71 -11.87
CA VAL A 134 -2.33 -2.73 -11.03
C VAL A 134 -3.06 -2.76 -9.70
N VAL A 135 -3.82 -3.84 -9.50
CA VAL A 135 -4.51 -4.10 -8.23
C VAL A 135 -3.63 -4.98 -7.35
N GLN A 136 -3.22 -4.45 -6.22
CA GLN A 136 -2.48 -5.18 -5.19
C GLN A 136 -3.49 -5.75 -4.21
N GLU A 137 -3.57 -7.08 -4.15
CA GLU A 137 -4.38 -7.79 -3.18
C GLU A 137 -3.50 -8.35 -2.05
N PRO A 138 -4.04 -8.51 -0.84
CA PRO A 138 -3.32 -9.12 0.28
C PRO A 138 -2.64 -10.43 -0.13
N ARG A 139 -1.35 -10.56 0.21
CA ARG A 139 -0.47 -11.72 -0.06
C ARG A 139 -0.13 -11.98 -1.53
N ARG A 140 -0.61 -11.17 -2.48
CA ARG A 140 -0.27 -11.32 -3.90
C ARG A 140 1.03 -10.63 -4.29
N MET A 141 1.46 -9.59 -3.58
CA MET A 141 2.71 -8.85 -3.86
C MET A 141 2.86 -8.46 -5.34
N ARG A 142 1.76 -8.03 -6.00
CA ARG A 142 1.74 -7.66 -7.42
C ARG A 142 2.55 -6.40 -7.67
N THR A 143 2.34 -5.34 -6.89
CA THR A 143 3.09 -4.09 -7.03
C THR A 143 4.57 -4.30 -6.74
N LEU A 144 4.93 -5.12 -5.75
CA LEU A 144 6.33 -5.46 -5.50
C LEU A 144 6.99 -6.13 -6.71
N ARG A 145 6.35 -7.13 -7.31
CA ARG A 145 6.87 -7.83 -8.50
C ARG A 145 6.99 -6.88 -9.70
N MET A 146 6.00 -6.01 -9.91
CA MET A 146 6.06 -4.98 -10.94
C MET A 146 7.26 -4.04 -10.73
N LEU A 147 7.48 -3.56 -9.50
CA LEU A 147 8.62 -2.70 -9.18
C LEU A 147 9.97 -3.42 -9.34
N GLN A 148 10.03 -4.72 -9.05
CA GLN A 148 11.23 -5.53 -9.31
C GLN A 148 11.53 -5.65 -10.82
N LEU A 149 10.50 -5.83 -11.65
CA LEU A 149 10.66 -5.86 -13.11
C LEU A 149 11.11 -4.48 -13.63
N LEU A 150 10.51 -3.40 -13.12
CA LEU A 150 10.89 -2.03 -13.48
C LEU A 150 12.36 -1.73 -13.12
N THR A 151 12.74 -2.01 -11.86
CA THR A 151 14.12 -1.79 -11.39
C THR A 151 15.14 -2.68 -12.11
N ALA A 152 14.72 -3.84 -12.63
CA ALA A 152 15.57 -4.66 -13.48
C ALA A 152 15.80 -4.06 -14.88
N GLY A 153 14.93 -3.17 -15.36
CA GLY A 153 14.96 -2.61 -16.72
C GLY A 153 15.31 -1.11 -16.82
N VAL A 154 15.31 -0.37 -15.72
CA VAL A 154 15.59 1.08 -15.72
C VAL A 154 17.05 1.38 -16.06
N GLU A 155 17.30 2.45 -16.83
CA GLU A 155 18.61 2.76 -17.39
C GLU A 155 19.11 4.19 -17.12
N LYS A 156 18.23 5.18 -16.99
CA LYS A 156 18.60 6.61 -16.92
C LYS A 156 18.24 7.22 -15.58
N ARG A 157 16.98 7.10 -15.15
CA ARG A 157 16.50 7.71 -13.91
C ARG A 157 15.30 6.98 -13.33
N LEU A 158 15.19 7.04 -12.01
CA LEU A 158 14.07 6.52 -11.23
C LEU A 158 13.73 7.52 -10.12
N TRP A 159 12.66 8.28 -10.29
CA TRP A 159 12.23 9.28 -9.32
C TRP A 159 10.95 8.82 -8.62
N ILE A 160 10.95 8.86 -7.30
CA ILE A 160 9.94 8.27 -6.44
C ILE A 160 9.49 9.31 -5.43
N THR A 161 8.19 9.54 -5.31
CA THR A 161 7.60 10.24 -4.17
C THR A 161 6.83 9.25 -3.34
N ASP A 162 7.16 9.13 -2.04
CA ASP A 162 6.48 8.22 -1.13
C ASP A 162 6.32 8.82 0.27
N ALA A 163 5.09 8.81 0.76
CA ALA A 163 4.74 9.34 2.08
C ALA A 163 5.35 8.55 3.25
N TYR A 164 5.56 7.23 3.07
CA TYR A 164 5.95 6.32 4.14
C TYR A 164 6.99 5.33 3.65
N PHE A 165 8.12 5.87 3.17
CA PHE A 165 9.21 5.10 2.59
C PHE A 165 9.89 4.19 3.63
N LEU A 166 9.36 2.98 3.76
CA LEU A 166 9.83 1.92 4.65
C LEU A 166 9.94 0.61 3.86
N SER A 167 10.71 0.70 2.78
CA SER A 167 10.80 -0.33 1.76
C SER A 167 11.23 -1.68 2.32
N MET A 168 10.65 -2.76 1.77
CA MET A 168 11.06 -4.13 2.08
C MET A 168 12.50 -4.37 1.61
N ALA A 169 13.25 -5.21 2.33
CA ALA A 169 14.66 -5.49 2.04
C ALA A 169 14.93 -5.77 0.55
N ILE A 170 14.08 -6.58 -0.09
CA ILE A 170 14.23 -6.93 -1.51
C ILE A 170 14.11 -5.72 -2.45
N LEU A 171 13.14 -4.82 -2.22
CA LEU A 171 12.96 -3.61 -3.01
C LEU A 171 14.08 -2.61 -2.71
N SER A 172 14.50 -2.50 -1.44
CA SER A 172 15.61 -1.65 -1.04
C SER A 172 16.91 -2.06 -1.73
N GLN A 173 17.20 -3.36 -1.83
CA GLN A 173 18.34 -3.86 -2.59
C GLN A 173 18.23 -3.56 -4.09
N SER A 174 17.04 -3.72 -4.68
CA SER A 174 16.81 -3.34 -6.08
C SER A 174 17.09 -1.85 -6.33
N LEU A 175 16.60 -0.95 -5.49
CA LEU A 175 16.85 0.49 -5.61
C LEU A 175 18.34 0.84 -5.45
N MET A 176 19.02 0.22 -4.47
CA MET A 176 20.46 0.41 -4.28
C MET A 176 21.28 -0.16 -5.44
N SER A 177 20.86 -1.29 -6.03
CA SER A 177 21.51 -1.85 -7.23
C SER A 177 21.37 -0.92 -8.42
N VAL A 178 20.18 -0.36 -8.64
CA VAL A 178 19.93 0.62 -9.71
C VAL A 178 20.82 1.85 -9.54
N ALA A 179 20.94 2.38 -8.32
CA ALA A 179 21.82 3.53 -8.06
C ALA A 179 23.32 3.22 -8.29
N ARG A 180 23.77 2.01 -7.93
CA ARG A 180 25.15 1.55 -8.19
C ARG A 180 25.44 1.41 -9.69
N ASP A 181 24.42 1.16 -10.51
CA ASP A 181 24.51 1.16 -11.97
C ASP A 181 24.59 2.58 -12.57
N ARG A 182 24.73 3.63 -11.73
CA ARG A 182 24.77 5.06 -12.10
C ARG A 182 23.47 5.62 -12.69
N VAL A 183 22.34 4.96 -12.45
CA VAL A 183 21.02 5.52 -12.71
C VAL A 183 20.73 6.62 -11.70
N ASP A 184 20.13 7.74 -12.12
CA ASP A 184 19.73 8.83 -11.20
C ASP A 184 18.49 8.42 -10.40
N VAL A 185 18.72 7.84 -9.21
CA VAL A 185 17.66 7.44 -8.29
C VAL A 185 17.40 8.55 -7.28
N ARG A 186 16.18 9.11 -7.29
CA ARG A 186 15.74 10.15 -6.36
C ARG A 186 14.51 9.70 -5.60
N VAL A 187 14.51 9.92 -4.30
CA VAL A 187 13.38 9.60 -3.42
C VAL A 187 12.99 10.86 -2.66
N LEU A 188 11.77 11.34 -2.88
CA LEU A 188 11.15 12.44 -2.16
C LEU A 188 10.23 11.90 -1.08
N VAL A 189 10.41 12.38 0.14
CA VAL A 189 9.73 11.92 1.36
C VAL A 189 9.30 13.11 2.22
N PRO A 190 8.28 12.99 3.08
CA PRO A 190 7.87 14.08 3.96
C PRO A 190 8.93 14.44 5.00
N ALA A 191 9.20 15.74 5.17
CA ALA A 191 9.87 16.23 6.38
C ALA A 191 8.94 16.15 7.60
N THR A 192 7.68 16.56 7.40
CA THR A 192 6.59 16.53 8.40
C THR A 192 5.71 15.31 8.20
N ASN A 193 5.55 14.49 9.25
CA ASN A 193 4.75 13.26 9.21
C ASN A 193 3.56 13.39 10.17
N ASP A 194 2.39 12.96 9.74
CA ASP A 194 1.19 12.76 10.57
C ASP A 194 1.37 11.64 11.60
N LEU A 195 2.28 10.69 11.32
CA LEU A 195 2.75 9.64 12.20
C LEU A 195 4.22 9.87 12.57
N PRO A 196 4.52 10.59 13.67
CA PRO A 196 5.88 11.04 14.00
C PRO A 196 6.92 9.91 14.10
N TRP A 197 6.50 8.73 14.56
CA TRP A 197 7.37 7.57 14.72
C TRP A 197 7.79 6.95 13.36
N ILE A 198 6.97 7.08 12.32
CA ILE A 198 7.31 6.61 10.97
C ILE A 198 8.43 7.46 10.39
N GLY A 199 8.38 8.78 10.58
CA GLY A 199 9.45 9.67 10.13
C GLY A 199 10.79 9.38 10.80
N ALA A 200 10.80 9.03 12.10
CA ALA A 200 12.01 8.61 12.79
C ALA A 200 12.54 7.27 12.24
N LEU A 201 11.67 6.29 12.04
CA LEU A 201 12.04 4.97 11.52
C LEU A 201 12.57 5.04 10.08
N SER A 202 11.94 5.84 9.22
CA SER A 202 12.37 6.05 7.83
C SER A 202 13.81 6.56 7.75
N ARG A 203 14.15 7.56 8.58
CA ARG A 203 15.49 8.15 8.65
C ARG A 203 16.59 7.16 9.06
N THR A 204 16.27 6.13 9.85
CA THR A 204 17.25 5.08 10.19
C THR A 204 17.73 4.30 8.96
N GLY A 205 16.87 4.17 7.95
CA GLY A 205 17.18 3.45 6.72
C GLY A 205 17.91 4.29 5.67
N TYR A 206 18.00 5.62 5.82
CA TYR A 206 18.54 6.50 4.78
C TYR A 206 20.02 6.24 4.49
N ARG A 207 20.81 5.89 5.51
CA ARG A 207 22.26 5.77 5.38
C ARG A 207 22.67 4.81 4.25
N GLN A 208 22.13 3.59 4.23
CA GLN A 208 22.45 2.59 3.20
C GLN A 208 22.08 3.06 1.78
N PHE A 209 20.97 3.79 1.64
CA PHE A 209 20.53 4.35 0.36
C PHE A 209 21.50 5.43 -0.13
N LEU A 210 21.86 6.37 0.76
CA LEU A 210 22.82 7.43 0.47
C LEU A 210 24.20 6.86 0.11
N GLU A 211 24.68 5.84 0.83
CA GLU A 211 25.94 5.15 0.55
C GLU A 211 25.91 4.40 -0.79
N ALA A 212 24.75 3.93 -1.23
CA ALA A 212 24.56 3.29 -2.53
C ALA A 212 24.38 4.26 -3.71
N GLY A 213 24.29 5.58 -3.45
CA GLY A 213 24.11 6.61 -4.47
C GLY A 213 22.65 7.05 -4.70
N VAL A 214 21.69 6.54 -3.92
CA VAL A 214 20.31 7.03 -3.95
C VAL A 214 20.26 8.42 -3.30
N ARG A 215 19.59 9.37 -3.95
CA ARG A 215 19.44 10.73 -3.45
C ARG A 215 18.10 10.88 -2.75
N ILE A 216 18.12 11.25 -1.48
CA ILE A 216 16.89 11.39 -0.67
C ILE A 216 16.63 12.87 -0.40
N PHE A 217 15.38 13.29 -0.55
CA PHE A 217 14.94 14.67 -0.36
C PHE A 217 13.76 14.72 0.62
N GLU A 218 13.88 15.54 1.65
CA GLU A 218 12.81 15.78 2.61
C GLU A 218 12.00 17.02 2.20
N TYR A 219 10.73 16.83 1.84
CA TYR A 219 9.78 17.85 1.44
C TYR A 219 9.34 18.69 2.65
N GLY A 220 9.62 19.99 2.61
CA GLY A 220 9.31 20.95 3.67
C GLY A 220 8.04 21.78 3.46
N GLY A 221 7.26 21.48 2.41
CA GLY A 221 5.96 22.12 2.15
C GLY A 221 4.81 21.53 2.97
N PRO A 222 3.57 21.50 2.43
CA PRO A 222 2.47 20.76 3.02
C PRO A 222 2.81 19.27 3.27
N MET A 223 1.97 18.53 3.99
CA MET A 223 2.27 17.11 4.27
C MET A 223 2.15 16.32 2.96
N ILE A 224 3.27 15.84 2.42
CA ILE A 224 3.26 15.08 1.17
C ILE A 224 2.77 13.66 1.42
N HIS A 225 1.64 13.32 0.79
CA HIS A 225 0.99 12.03 0.87
C HIS A 225 0.93 11.31 -0.49
N ALA A 226 1.62 11.80 -1.51
CA ALA A 226 1.68 11.17 -2.83
C ALA A 226 2.42 9.80 -2.81
N LYS A 227 2.05 8.92 -3.75
CA LYS A 227 2.72 7.64 -4.03
C LYS A 227 3.00 7.49 -5.53
N THR A 228 3.86 8.35 -6.04
CA THR A 228 4.14 8.46 -7.48
C THR A 228 5.54 7.96 -7.81
N LEU A 229 5.70 7.51 -9.06
CA LEU A 229 6.99 7.07 -9.58
C LEU A 229 7.06 7.42 -11.06
N VAL A 230 8.22 7.87 -11.51
CA VAL A 230 8.54 8.04 -12.94
C VAL A 230 9.92 7.44 -13.23
N ALA A 231 10.01 6.68 -14.33
CA ALA A 231 11.22 6.01 -14.76
C ALA A 231 11.51 6.32 -16.23
N ASP A 232 12.78 6.67 -16.49
CA ASP A 232 13.36 6.91 -17.83
C ASP A 232 12.60 7.89 -18.74
N GLY A 233 11.70 8.72 -18.20
CA GLY A 233 10.91 9.66 -18.97
C GLY A 233 9.82 9.05 -19.85
N TRP A 234 9.39 7.81 -19.58
CA TRP A 234 8.30 7.17 -20.35
C TRP A 234 7.41 6.26 -19.52
N TRP A 235 7.86 5.75 -18.37
CA TRP A 235 7.06 4.90 -17.51
C TRP A 235 6.67 5.64 -16.24
N SER A 236 5.39 5.68 -15.91
CA SER A 236 4.88 6.39 -14.73
C SER A 236 3.86 5.58 -13.96
N LYS A 237 3.83 5.77 -12.64
CA LYS A 237 2.85 5.21 -11.71
C LYS A 237 2.26 6.32 -10.85
N VAL A 238 0.94 6.30 -10.71
CA VAL A 238 0.19 7.10 -9.72
C VAL A 238 -0.80 6.17 -9.04
N GLY A 239 -0.87 6.18 -7.71
CA GLY A 239 -1.80 5.29 -7.01
C GLY A 239 -1.76 5.41 -5.50
N SER A 240 -2.29 4.38 -4.85
CA SER A 240 -2.41 4.33 -3.38
C SER A 240 -1.26 3.58 -2.69
N THR A 241 -0.48 2.77 -3.44
CA THR A 241 0.53 1.89 -2.85
C THR A 241 1.75 2.65 -2.37
N ASN A 242 1.97 2.67 -1.05
CA ASN A 242 3.24 3.11 -0.48
C ASN A 242 4.32 2.02 -0.63
N LEU A 243 5.59 2.43 -0.59
CA LEU A 243 6.73 1.52 -0.59
C LEU A 243 7.05 1.04 0.84
N ASN A 244 6.07 0.37 1.46
CA ASN A 244 6.21 -0.26 2.77
C ASN A 244 5.55 -1.64 2.84
N PHE A 245 5.86 -2.39 3.89
CA PHE A 245 5.37 -3.77 4.04
C PHE A 245 3.84 -3.87 4.04
N SER A 246 3.13 -2.96 4.71
CA SER A 246 1.67 -3.00 4.79
C SER A 246 1.05 -2.86 3.40
N SER A 247 1.49 -1.88 2.61
CA SER A 247 0.94 -1.65 1.26
C SER A 247 1.35 -2.76 0.28
N LEU A 248 2.60 -3.21 0.31
CA LEU A 248 3.13 -4.20 -0.63
C LEU A 248 2.70 -5.65 -0.35
N VAL A 249 2.24 -5.95 0.87
CA VAL A 249 1.93 -7.33 1.30
C VAL A 249 0.52 -7.48 1.87
N ALA A 250 0.07 -6.55 2.71
CA ALA A 250 -1.11 -6.77 3.55
C ALA A 250 -2.37 -6.09 3.03
N ASN A 251 -2.25 -4.89 2.46
CA ASN A 251 -3.37 -4.04 2.07
C ASN A 251 -3.89 -4.38 0.67
N TRP A 252 -5.13 -3.93 0.44
CA TRP A 252 -5.62 -3.71 -0.91
C TRP A 252 -5.13 -2.34 -1.39
N GLU A 253 -4.44 -2.30 -2.52
CA GLU A 253 -3.97 -1.07 -3.16
C GLU A 253 -4.29 -1.08 -4.65
N ILE A 254 -4.27 0.10 -5.25
CA ILE A 254 -4.56 0.29 -6.67
C ILE A 254 -3.63 1.36 -7.22
N ASP A 255 -2.98 1.04 -8.33
CA ASP A 255 -2.09 1.93 -9.03
C ASP A 255 -2.46 1.97 -10.51
N LEU A 256 -2.42 3.16 -11.10
CA LEU A 256 -2.47 3.34 -12.55
C LEU A 256 -1.03 3.52 -13.06
N VAL A 257 -0.69 2.70 -14.05
CA VAL A 257 0.59 2.73 -14.75
C VAL A 257 0.34 3.25 -16.16
N ALA A 258 1.17 4.18 -16.62
CA ALA A 258 1.13 4.72 -17.97
C ALA A 258 2.52 4.61 -18.62
N GLU A 259 2.54 4.18 -19.89
CA GLU A 259 3.75 4.01 -20.71
C GLU A 259 3.75 5.07 -21.83
N ASP A 260 3.92 6.33 -21.44
CA ASP A 260 3.88 7.49 -22.33
C ASP A 260 4.85 8.60 -21.90
N THR A 261 5.55 9.17 -22.88
CA THR A 261 6.55 10.22 -22.66
C THR A 261 5.92 11.57 -22.27
N GLY A 262 4.74 11.88 -22.80
CA GLY A 262 4.04 13.13 -22.47
C GLY A 262 3.52 13.12 -21.03
N PHE A 263 2.95 12.00 -20.60
CA PHE A 263 2.53 11.82 -19.21
C PHE A 263 3.74 11.75 -18.26
N ALA A 264 4.81 11.05 -18.64
CA ALA A 264 6.03 11.00 -17.82
C ALA A 264 6.67 12.39 -17.64
N ALA A 265 6.67 13.24 -18.68
CA ALA A 265 7.14 14.62 -18.55
C ALA A 265 6.33 15.43 -17.52
N GLN A 266 5.00 15.26 -17.48
CA GLN A 266 4.16 15.89 -16.45
C GLN A 266 4.49 15.39 -15.04
N MET A 267 4.76 14.08 -14.90
CA MET A 267 5.14 13.49 -13.63
C MET A 267 6.51 13.95 -13.15
N GLU A 268 7.45 14.19 -14.07
CA GLU A 268 8.77 14.74 -13.79
C GLU A 268 8.68 16.22 -13.38
N GLU A 269 7.91 17.02 -14.10
CA GLU A 269 7.65 18.42 -13.74
C GLU A 269 7.05 18.52 -12.34
N LEU A 270 6.04 17.70 -12.05
CA LEU A 270 5.42 17.61 -10.73
C LEU A 270 6.42 17.21 -9.63
N PHE A 271 7.32 16.28 -9.93
CA PHE A 271 8.38 15.88 -8.99
C PHE A 271 9.38 17.03 -8.75
N GLU A 272 9.79 17.73 -9.80
CA GLU A 272 10.73 18.85 -9.71
C GLU A 272 10.13 20.08 -9.00
N GLU A 273 8.84 20.34 -9.21
CA GLU A 273 8.07 21.34 -8.45
C GLU A 273 8.08 21.02 -6.95
N ASP A 274 7.79 19.77 -6.58
CA ASP A 274 7.85 19.37 -5.17
C ASP A 274 9.29 19.45 -4.63
N LEU A 275 10.29 19.10 -5.45
CA LEU A 275 11.71 19.19 -5.11
C LEU A 275 12.16 20.62 -4.78
N SER A 276 11.52 21.64 -5.38
CA SER A 276 11.82 23.05 -5.10
C SER A 276 11.58 23.46 -3.64
N ASN A 277 10.70 22.72 -2.94
CA ASN A 277 10.41 22.89 -1.52
C ASN A 277 11.06 21.81 -0.65
N ALA A 278 12.04 21.07 -1.18
CA ALA A 278 12.68 19.97 -0.49
C ALA A 278 14.15 20.23 -0.15
N ARG A 279 14.62 19.60 0.92
CA ARG A 279 16.03 19.59 1.32
C ARG A 279 16.64 18.22 1.04
N GLU A 280 17.76 18.20 0.32
CA GLU A 280 18.54 16.96 0.14
C GLU A 280 19.16 16.51 1.46
N VAL A 281 18.96 15.22 1.79
CA VAL A 281 19.59 14.57 2.93
C VAL A 281 21.02 14.18 2.53
N ARG A 282 21.98 14.49 3.40
CA ARG A 282 23.40 14.20 3.18
C ARG A 282 24.00 13.52 4.39
N LEU A 283 24.97 12.64 4.14
CA LEU A 283 25.80 12.08 5.20
C LEU A 283 26.67 13.18 5.81
N ALA A 284 26.75 13.22 7.14
CA ALA A 284 27.62 14.16 7.84
C ALA A 284 29.08 13.98 7.36
N GLY A 285 29.70 15.07 6.89
CA GLY A 285 31.04 15.09 6.30
C GLY A 285 31.10 15.24 4.77
N SER A 286 29.97 15.13 4.05
CA SER A 286 29.88 15.38 2.60
C SER A 286 29.51 16.85 2.30
N ALA A 287 30.45 17.76 2.55
CA ALA A 287 30.27 19.20 2.32
C ALA A 287 30.82 19.60 0.95
N THR A 288 30.10 19.29 -0.13
CA THR A 288 30.20 20.04 -1.40
C THR A 288 28.81 20.18 -2.00
N HIS A 289 28.45 21.37 -2.47
CA HIS A 289 27.16 21.66 -3.08
C HIS A 289 27.26 21.58 -4.61
N PRO A 290 26.68 20.56 -5.27
CA PRO A 290 26.11 20.77 -6.59
C PRO A 290 24.67 21.24 -6.38
N ARG A 291 24.38 22.49 -6.77
CA ARG A 291 23.00 22.88 -7.04
C ARG A 291 22.49 21.94 -8.14
N VAL A 292 21.37 21.26 -7.90
CA VAL A 292 20.67 20.53 -8.97
C VAL A 292 20.20 21.58 -9.96
N ARG A 293 20.86 21.62 -11.13
CA ARG A 293 20.31 22.28 -12.31
C ARG A 293 19.55 21.20 -13.07
N PRO A 294 18.26 21.37 -13.37
CA PRO A 294 17.60 20.51 -14.33
C PRO A 294 18.37 20.60 -15.66
N GLU A 295 18.87 19.47 -16.16
CA GLU A 295 19.58 19.40 -17.44
C GLU A 295 18.57 19.47 -18.60
N ARG A 296 18.05 20.69 -18.83
CA ARG A 296 17.19 21.13 -19.95
C ARG A 296 15.78 20.49 -20.04
N PRO A 297 14.79 21.22 -20.58
CA PRO A 297 13.51 20.64 -20.97
C PRO A 297 13.72 19.63 -22.11
N ILE A 298 13.22 18.41 -21.94
CA ILE A 298 13.22 17.40 -22.99
C ILE A 298 12.29 17.86 -24.10
N ARG A 299 12.84 17.99 -25.31
CA ARG A 299 12.05 18.34 -26.50
C ARG A 299 11.14 17.16 -26.85
N THR A 300 9.91 17.47 -27.22
CA THR A 300 8.87 16.53 -27.71
C THR A 300 9.26 15.73 -28.97
N SER A 301 10.50 15.89 -29.46
CA SER A 301 11.04 15.22 -30.64
C SER A 301 11.76 13.89 -30.37
N ASP A 302 11.92 13.45 -29.12
CA ASP A 302 12.50 12.12 -28.80
C ASP A 302 11.51 10.94 -29.02
N ARG A 303 10.70 11.04 -30.10
CA ARG A 303 9.74 10.00 -30.52
C ARG A 303 10.41 8.72 -31.03
N ASP A 304 11.73 8.74 -31.28
CA ASP A 304 12.46 7.60 -31.83
C ASP A 304 12.90 6.55 -30.80
N ALA A 305 12.66 6.77 -29.50
CA ALA A 305 12.96 5.78 -28.46
C ALA A 305 12.01 4.55 -28.48
N ARG A 306 11.07 4.46 -29.42
CA ARG A 306 10.10 3.35 -29.55
C ARG A 306 10.59 2.15 -30.38
N ARG A 307 11.87 2.06 -30.76
CA ARG A 307 12.44 0.90 -31.47
C ARG A 307 13.67 0.36 -30.75
N GLY A 308 13.45 -0.53 -29.79
CA GLY A 308 14.57 -1.21 -29.12
C GLY A 308 14.20 -2.33 -28.14
N VAL A 309 12.92 -2.56 -27.84
CA VAL A 309 12.51 -3.60 -26.89
C VAL A 309 11.78 -4.74 -27.62
N MET A 310 12.46 -5.34 -28.59
CA MET A 310 12.22 -6.72 -29.02
C MET A 310 13.32 -7.15 -30.01
N GLY A 311 14.27 -7.94 -29.51
CA GLY A 311 15.18 -8.76 -30.32
C GLY A 311 16.51 -8.11 -30.73
N SER A 312 17.56 -8.35 -29.94
CA SER A 312 18.79 -9.08 -30.31
C SER A 312 20.00 -8.64 -29.47
N GLY A 313 20.53 -9.58 -28.68
CA GLY A 313 21.95 -9.70 -28.32
C GLY A 313 22.69 -8.47 -27.77
N SER A 314 22.53 -8.19 -26.46
CA SER A 314 23.62 -7.73 -25.55
C SER A 314 23.10 -7.34 -24.15
N GLY A 315 21.80 -7.04 -23.99
CA GLY A 315 21.21 -6.66 -22.70
C GLY A 315 21.02 -7.80 -21.67
N GLY A 316 21.24 -9.05 -22.07
CA GLY A 316 21.06 -10.21 -21.18
C GLY A 316 21.99 -10.23 -19.97
N SER A 317 23.19 -9.64 -20.09
CA SER A 317 24.15 -9.62 -18.98
C SER A 317 23.72 -8.69 -17.85
N ALA A 318 23.16 -7.51 -18.14
CA ALA A 318 22.73 -6.56 -17.10
C ALA A 318 21.50 -7.07 -16.34
N THR A 319 20.51 -7.64 -17.03
CA THR A 319 19.31 -8.20 -16.41
C THR A 319 19.63 -9.46 -15.57
N VAL A 320 20.50 -10.35 -16.07
CA VAL A 320 20.96 -11.53 -15.30
C VAL A 320 21.82 -11.11 -14.11
N LEU A 321 22.63 -10.05 -14.24
CA LEU A 321 23.40 -9.50 -13.12
C LEU A 321 22.52 -8.85 -12.05
N ARG A 322 21.45 -8.13 -12.41
CA ARG A 322 20.53 -7.51 -11.41
C ARG A 322 19.72 -8.54 -10.63
N VAL A 323 19.23 -9.59 -11.30
CA VAL A 323 18.54 -10.71 -10.63
C VAL A 323 19.54 -11.56 -9.83
N GLY A 324 20.74 -11.76 -10.36
CA GLY A 324 21.81 -12.52 -9.72
C GLY A 324 22.42 -11.82 -8.50
N SER A 325 22.67 -10.51 -8.54
CA SER A 325 23.26 -9.74 -7.43
C SER A 325 22.32 -9.63 -6.24
N ALA A 326 21.02 -9.45 -6.47
CA ALA A 326 20.00 -9.47 -5.42
C ALA A 326 19.87 -10.85 -4.75
N ALA A 327 20.14 -11.94 -5.49
CA ALA A 327 20.19 -13.30 -4.95
C ALA A 327 21.54 -13.64 -4.28
N LEU A 328 22.64 -13.05 -4.75
CA LEU A 328 24.02 -13.30 -4.28
C LEU A 328 24.44 -12.41 -3.10
N GLN A 329 23.82 -11.24 -2.88
CA GLN A 329 24.04 -10.40 -1.68
C GLN A 329 23.30 -10.95 -0.44
N LYS A 330 23.20 -12.27 -0.33
CA LYS A 330 22.71 -12.98 0.86
C LYS A 330 23.86 -13.49 1.72
N SER A 331 24.86 -12.66 2.01
CA SER A 331 25.77 -12.82 3.16
C SER A 331 26.77 -11.66 3.18
N GLY A 332 26.80 -10.87 4.26
CA GLY A 332 27.85 -9.85 4.43
C GLY A 332 27.62 -8.78 5.49
N TYR A 333 26.44 -8.70 6.10
CA TYR A 333 26.21 -7.80 7.25
C TYR A 333 26.23 -8.61 8.55
N PRO A 334 26.93 -8.17 9.62
CA PRO A 334 27.01 -8.93 10.87
C PRO A 334 25.61 -9.13 11.46
N LEU A 335 25.17 -10.37 11.56
CA LEU A 335 23.85 -10.75 12.08
C LEU A 335 23.60 -10.23 13.51
N GLU A 336 24.66 -9.98 14.29
CA GLU A 336 24.57 -9.50 15.68
C GLU A 336 23.91 -8.12 15.82
N THR A 337 24.10 -7.19 14.87
CA THR A 337 23.54 -5.84 14.99
C THR A 337 22.04 -5.80 14.69
N HIS A 338 21.55 -6.68 13.82
CA HIS A 338 20.12 -6.79 13.52
C HIS A 338 19.35 -7.49 14.63
N GLU A 339 19.93 -8.52 15.24
CA GLU A 339 19.34 -9.18 16.41
C GLU A 339 19.27 -8.23 17.61
N GLN A 340 20.32 -7.43 17.84
CA GLN A 340 20.32 -6.40 18.87
C GLN A 340 19.33 -5.28 18.58
N ALA A 341 19.18 -4.84 17.32
CA ALA A 341 18.20 -3.82 16.95
C ALA A 341 16.75 -4.34 17.05
N LEU A 342 16.50 -5.58 16.65
CA LEU A 342 15.19 -6.24 16.81
C LEU A 342 14.88 -6.51 18.28
N ALA A 343 15.85 -6.95 19.07
CA ALA A 343 15.71 -7.14 20.51
C ALA A 343 15.47 -5.80 21.22
N ALA A 344 16.16 -4.72 20.82
CA ALA A 344 15.95 -3.38 21.35
C ALA A 344 14.57 -2.83 20.95
N ALA A 345 14.14 -3.03 19.71
CA ALA A 345 12.80 -2.63 19.25
C ALA A 345 11.69 -3.41 19.96
N ALA A 346 11.86 -4.73 20.13
CA ALA A 346 10.91 -5.57 20.87
C ALA A 346 10.86 -5.19 22.36
N SER A 347 12.02 -4.95 22.97
CA SER A 347 12.13 -4.50 24.37
C SER A 347 11.54 -3.10 24.55
N GLY A 348 11.76 -2.19 23.61
CA GLY A 348 11.19 -0.85 23.59
C GLY A 348 9.67 -0.87 23.41
N ALA A 349 9.15 -1.77 22.56
CA ALA A 349 7.71 -1.97 22.40
C ALA A 349 7.07 -2.53 23.68
N LEU A 350 7.73 -3.48 24.35
CA LEU A 350 7.28 -4.03 25.64
C LEU A 350 7.30 -2.98 26.75
N LEU A 351 8.37 -2.19 26.85
CA LEU A 351 8.47 -1.07 27.79
C LEU A 351 7.40 0.00 27.51
N GLY A 352 7.20 0.37 26.25
CA GLY A 352 6.17 1.31 25.83
C GLY A 352 4.78 0.82 26.19
N ALA A 353 4.45 -0.44 25.88
CA ALA A 353 3.19 -1.06 26.26
C ALA A 353 3.00 -1.11 27.80
N SER A 354 4.06 -1.40 28.55
CA SER A 354 4.05 -1.40 30.02
C SER A 354 3.81 0.00 30.60
N LEU A 355 4.49 1.02 30.10
CA LEU A 355 4.29 2.42 30.53
C LEU A 355 2.90 2.95 30.16
N LEU A 356 2.39 2.62 28.97
CA LEU A 356 1.02 2.90 28.56
C LEU A 356 0.00 2.22 29.48
N SER A 357 0.29 0.99 29.93
CA SER A 357 -0.57 0.26 30.87
C SER A 357 -0.59 0.89 32.27
N LEU A 358 0.51 1.50 32.72
CA LEU A 358 0.57 2.25 33.97
C LEU A 358 -0.23 3.56 33.89
N ARG A 359 -0.21 4.24 32.74
CA ARG A 359 -0.89 5.53 32.55
C ARG A 359 -2.39 5.38 32.23
N PHE A 360 -2.77 4.29 31.59
CA PHE A 360 -4.13 3.98 31.17
C PHE A 360 -4.51 2.53 31.51
N PRO A 361 -4.59 2.17 32.81
CA PRO A 361 -4.80 0.78 33.24
C PRO A 361 -6.12 0.20 32.71
N ARG A 362 -7.13 1.04 32.51
CA ARG A 362 -8.41 0.65 31.90
C ARG A 362 -8.25 0.17 30.45
N PHE A 363 -7.31 0.73 29.68
CA PHE A 363 -7.13 0.39 28.27
C PHE A 363 -6.60 -1.04 28.06
N LEU A 364 -5.83 -1.56 29.03
CA LEU A 364 -5.35 -2.95 29.02
C LEU A 364 -6.27 -3.90 29.80
N ALA A 365 -6.86 -3.43 30.89
CA ALA A 365 -7.73 -4.23 31.75
C ALA A 365 -9.04 -4.65 31.07
N TRP A 366 -9.67 -3.77 30.28
CA TRP A 366 -10.93 -4.10 29.61
C TRP A 366 -10.76 -5.19 28.52
N PRO A 367 -9.75 -5.14 27.63
CA PRO A 367 -9.48 -6.23 26.69
C PRO A 367 -9.12 -7.55 27.36
N LEU A 368 -8.29 -7.52 28.41
CA LEU A 368 -7.90 -8.73 29.15
C LEU A 368 -9.08 -9.33 29.92
N ALA A 369 -9.90 -8.51 30.55
CA ALA A 369 -11.14 -8.94 31.20
C ALA A 369 -12.12 -9.50 30.17
N ALA A 370 -12.32 -8.83 29.03
CA ALA A 370 -13.18 -9.31 27.96
C ALA A 370 -12.70 -10.66 27.39
N ALA A 371 -11.40 -10.82 27.17
CA ALA A 371 -10.81 -12.09 26.75
C ALA A 371 -11.00 -13.18 27.83
N GLY A 372 -10.71 -12.85 29.09
CA GLY A 372 -10.88 -13.77 30.22
C GLY A 372 -12.32 -14.23 30.40
N THR A 373 -13.29 -13.31 30.33
CA THR A 373 -14.72 -13.64 30.40
C THR A 373 -15.17 -14.48 29.21
N LEU A 374 -14.68 -14.19 28.00
CA LEU A 374 -14.99 -14.96 26.79
C LEU A 374 -14.47 -16.39 26.88
N TYR A 375 -13.18 -16.56 27.18
CA TYR A 375 -12.54 -17.88 27.26
C TYR A 375 -13.02 -18.68 28.48
N GLY A 376 -13.19 -18.04 29.63
CA GLY A 376 -13.76 -18.67 30.83
C GLY A 376 -15.20 -19.12 30.62
N GLY A 377 -16.03 -18.27 30.00
CA GLY A 377 -17.41 -18.60 29.66
C GLY A 377 -17.51 -19.77 28.66
N LEU A 378 -16.66 -19.78 27.63
CA LEU A 378 -16.53 -20.91 26.68
C LEU A 378 -16.11 -22.21 27.37
N GLY A 379 -15.20 -22.14 28.34
CA GLY A 379 -14.77 -23.29 29.15
C GLY A 379 -15.91 -23.87 29.99
N VAL A 380 -16.65 -23.01 30.71
CA VAL A 380 -17.81 -23.41 31.52
C VAL A 380 -18.92 -24.01 30.65
N LEU A 381 -19.21 -23.42 29.49
CA LEU A 381 -20.21 -23.95 28.55
C LEU A 381 -19.81 -25.32 27.98
N ARG A 382 -18.53 -25.54 27.67
CA ARG A 382 -18.04 -26.86 27.25
C ARG A 382 -18.17 -27.90 28.36
N ALA A 383 -17.78 -27.56 29.59
CA ALA A 383 -17.91 -28.45 30.74
C ALA A 383 -19.38 -28.79 31.08
N ALA A 384 -20.28 -27.82 30.94
CA ALA A 384 -21.71 -28.04 31.12
C ALA A 384 -22.29 -28.97 30.04
N ARG A 385 -21.88 -28.79 28.78
CA ARG A 385 -22.32 -29.66 27.67
C ARG A 385 -21.80 -31.08 27.79
N SER A 386 -20.56 -31.27 28.23
CA SER A 386 -20.00 -32.62 28.45
C SER A 386 -20.68 -33.32 29.64
N SER A 387 -21.02 -32.58 30.70
CA SER A 387 -21.78 -33.14 31.83
C SER A 387 -23.21 -33.55 31.43
N LEU A 388 -23.84 -32.79 30.54
CA LEU A 388 -25.18 -33.11 30.01
C LEU A 388 -25.16 -34.28 29.03
N SER A 389 -24.10 -34.45 28.23
CA SER A 389 -23.96 -35.62 27.35
C SER A 389 -23.70 -36.90 28.14
N ASP A 390 -22.87 -36.85 29.20
CA ASP A 390 -22.62 -37.99 30.08
C ASP A 390 -23.88 -38.44 30.84
N ARG A 391 -24.72 -37.49 31.28
CA ARG A 391 -26.00 -37.81 31.92
C ARG A 391 -27.01 -38.46 30.96
N ARG A 392 -27.01 -38.08 29.67
CA ARG A 392 -27.87 -38.70 28.65
C ARG A 392 -27.42 -40.10 28.25
N GLN A 393 -26.11 -40.37 28.25
CA GLN A 393 -25.60 -41.72 27.99
C GLN A 393 -25.86 -42.68 29.16
N ARG A 394 -25.83 -42.19 30.40
CA ARG A 394 -26.13 -43.02 31.60
C ARG A 394 -27.61 -43.31 31.83
N SER A 395 -28.53 -42.64 31.10
CA SER A 395 -29.98 -42.82 31.27
C SER A 395 -30.66 -43.68 30.19
N SER A 396 -29.90 -44.33 29.30
CA SER A 396 -30.46 -45.26 28.32
C SER A 396 -30.38 -46.69 28.87
N PRO A 397 -31.49 -47.42 29.11
CA PRO A 397 -31.44 -48.80 29.56
C PRO A 397 -31.00 -49.71 28.41
N SER A 398 -30.06 -50.61 28.68
CA SER A 398 -29.63 -51.68 27.77
C SER A 398 -30.79 -52.66 27.51
N GLN A 399 -31.28 -52.71 26.27
CA GLN A 399 -32.06 -53.85 25.77
C GLN A 399 -31.07 -54.86 25.17
N ASP A 400 -30.67 -55.84 25.99
CA ASP A 400 -30.16 -57.12 25.50
C ASP A 400 -31.30 -58.12 25.59
N THR A 401 -31.90 -58.50 24.46
CA THR A 401 -32.42 -59.85 24.22
C THR A 401 -32.76 -60.04 22.74
N ALA A 402 -32.37 -61.23 22.27
CA ALA A 402 -32.91 -62.00 21.13
C ALA A 402 -32.47 -61.59 19.72
N ASP A 403 -31.64 -62.44 19.10
CA ASP A 403 -32.14 -63.33 18.03
C ASP A 403 -31.02 -64.23 17.47
N LEU A 404 -31.08 -65.53 17.80
CA LEU A 404 -30.54 -66.63 17.00
C LEU A 404 -31.43 -67.86 17.22
N ASP A 405 -32.46 -68.02 16.38
CA ASP A 405 -32.87 -69.29 15.77
C ASP A 405 -34.11 -69.08 14.90
N SER A 406 -33.95 -69.36 13.58
CA SER A 406 -34.92 -69.84 12.57
C SER A 406 -34.62 -69.26 11.18
#